data_AF-A0A2L0CXM6-F1
#
_entry.id   AF-A0A2L0CXM6-F1
#
_cell.length_a   1.000
_cell.length_b   1.000
_cell.length_c   1.000
_cell.angle_alpha   90.00
_cell.angle_beta   90.00
_cell.angle_gamma   90.00
#
_symmetry.space_group_name_H-M   'P 1'
#
loop_
_entity.id
_entity.type
_entity.pdbx_description
1 polymer ?
#
loop_
_entity_poly.entity_id
_entity_poly.type
_entity_poly.pdbx_seq_one_letter_code
_entity_poly.pdbx_strand_id
1 'polypeptide(L)'
;QIISNASCTTNCLAPIAKVIHDNFEILEGFVSTVHAITATQKTVDSATNKLWRNGRGAGQNIIPTETPSAKAVGVVIPSLKGRLTGIVFRVPVPNVSVLDLTLRLKKSVSYDQIKMVVKEASEGPLKGILGYTESEVVSSDIIGDTHSCV
;
A
#
# COMPACT_ATOMS: atom_id res chain seq x y z
N GLN A 1 -12.13 -21.08 -15.67
CA GLN A 1 -12.25 -20.14 -14.54
C GLN A 1 -11.40 -18.91 -14.85
N ILE A 2 -11.79 -17.73 -14.37
CA ILE A 2 -11.07 -16.46 -14.57
C ILE A 2 -10.78 -15.88 -13.19
N ILE A 3 -9.54 -15.50 -12.91
CA ILE A 3 -9.09 -14.96 -11.60
C ILE A 3 -8.32 -13.65 -11.77
N SER A 4 -8.22 -12.85 -10.70
CA SER A 4 -7.46 -11.60 -10.65
C SER A 4 -6.50 -11.61 -9.47
N ASN A 5 -5.24 -11.20 -9.69
CA ASN A 5 -4.23 -11.08 -8.65
C ASN A 5 -4.23 -9.70 -7.95
N ALA A 6 -5.36 -9.00 -7.99
CA ALA A 6 -5.52 -7.64 -7.47
C ALA A 6 -4.46 -6.64 -8.04
N SER A 7 -4.17 -5.57 -7.29
CA SER A 7 -3.18 -4.53 -7.66
C SER A 7 -1.92 -4.65 -6.79
N CYS A 8 -0.83 -3.97 -7.19
CA CYS A 8 0.38 -3.84 -6.36
C CYS A 8 0.06 -3.26 -4.97
N THR A 9 -0.74 -2.20 -4.91
CA THR A 9 -1.16 -1.57 -3.64
C THR A 9 -1.98 -2.51 -2.77
N THR A 10 -2.89 -3.31 -3.34
CA THR A 10 -3.66 -4.30 -2.56
C THR A 10 -2.77 -5.43 -2.05
N ASN A 11 -1.82 -5.91 -2.87
CA ASN A 11 -0.87 -6.94 -2.43
C ASN A 11 0.08 -6.43 -1.33
N CYS A 12 0.40 -5.14 -1.32
CA CYS A 12 1.17 -4.53 -0.24
C CYS A 12 0.32 -4.34 1.02
N LEU A 13 -0.91 -3.84 0.90
CA LEU A 13 -1.76 -3.49 2.03
C LEU A 13 -2.39 -4.71 2.73
N ALA A 14 -2.80 -5.74 1.99
CA ALA A 14 -3.55 -6.85 2.55
C ALA A 14 -2.75 -7.68 3.58
N PRO A 15 -1.47 -8.06 3.35
CA PRO A 15 -0.68 -8.81 4.32
C PRO A 15 -0.51 -8.04 5.64
N ILE A 16 -0.09 -6.78 5.58
CA ILE A 16 0.12 -5.97 6.79
C ILE A 16 -1.19 -5.69 7.54
N ALA A 17 -2.28 -5.41 6.82
CA ALA A 17 -3.60 -5.21 7.41
C ALA A 17 -4.11 -6.49 8.09
N LYS A 18 -3.86 -7.66 7.51
CA LYS A 18 -4.21 -8.96 8.11
C LYS A 18 -3.46 -9.18 9.42
N VAL A 19 -2.13 -9.00 9.43
CA VAL A 19 -1.31 -9.18 10.62
C VAL A 19 -1.79 -8.27 11.75
N ILE A 20 -2.02 -6.99 11.47
CA ILE A 20 -2.47 -6.03 12.48
C ILE A 20 -3.90 -6.36 12.94
N HIS A 21 -4.80 -6.73 12.02
CA HIS A 21 -6.19 -7.03 12.35
C HIS A 21 -6.33 -8.28 13.23
N ASP A 22 -5.62 -9.36 12.89
CA ASP A 22 -5.69 -10.62 13.63
C ASP A 22 -5.18 -10.45 15.08
N ASN A 23 -4.20 -9.56 15.30
CA ASN A 23 -3.63 -9.32 16.63
C ASN A 23 -4.40 -8.26 17.44
N PHE A 24 -4.80 -7.15 16.80
CA PHE A 24 -5.26 -5.94 17.50
C PHE A 24 -6.66 -5.44 17.13
N GLU A 25 -7.30 -6.07 16.14
CA GLU A 25 -8.60 -5.71 15.58
C GLU A 25 -8.65 -4.23 15.10
N ILE A 26 -8.48 -4.05 13.79
CA ILE A 26 -8.65 -2.74 13.13
C ILE A 26 -10.11 -2.29 13.20
N LEU A 27 -10.39 -1.12 13.76
CA LEU A 27 -11.73 -0.52 13.78
C LEU A 27 -11.98 0.28 12.50
N GLU A 28 -11.03 1.15 12.13
CA GLU A 28 -11.04 1.91 10.89
C GLU A 28 -9.61 2.29 10.50
N GLY A 29 -9.41 2.64 9.23
CA GLY A 29 -8.11 3.03 8.74
C GLY A 29 -8.15 3.84 7.45
N PHE A 30 -7.14 4.67 7.28
CA PHE A 30 -6.91 5.45 6.08
C PHE A 30 -5.52 5.14 5.53
N VAL A 31 -5.43 4.88 4.23
CA VAL A 31 -4.16 4.63 3.55
C VAL A 31 -3.86 5.74 2.55
N SER A 32 -2.64 6.27 2.64
CA SER A 32 -2.05 7.11 1.61
C SER A 32 -0.95 6.32 0.93
N THR A 33 -0.99 6.15 -0.39
CA THR A 33 0.12 5.55 -1.12
C THR A 33 0.92 6.64 -1.82
N VAL A 34 2.19 6.77 -1.48
CA VAL A 34 3.14 7.55 -2.27
C VAL A 34 3.68 6.62 -3.35
N HIS A 35 3.13 6.76 -4.56
CA HIS A 35 3.28 5.79 -5.63
C HIS A 35 4.16 6.34 -6.76
N ALA A 36 5.06 5.52 -7.28
CA ALA A 36 5.75 5.78 -8.53
C ALA A 36 4.78 6.12 -9.66
N ILE A 37 5.23 6.92 -10.62
CA ILE A 37 4.53 7.08 -11.88
C ILE A 37 4.57 5.76 -12.66
N THR A 38 3.59 5.55 -13.52
CA THR A 38 3.47 4.36 -14.37
C THR A 38 3.31 4.76 -15.83
N ALA A 39 3.31 3.78 -16.73
CA ALA A 39 3.07 3.99 -18.16
C ALA A 39 1.73 4.69 -18.49
N THR A 40 0.78 4.74 -17.55
CA THR A 40 -0.51 5.43 -17.74
C THR A 40 -0.41 6.96 -17.57
N GLN A 41 0.64 7.46 -16.91
CA GLN A 41 0.88 8.88 -16.71
C GLN A 41 1.54 9.53 -17.95
N LYS A 42 1.50 10.86 -18.04
CA LYS A 42 2.00 11.63 -19.20
C LYS A 42 3.35 12.27 -18.90
N THR A 43 4.22 12.34 -19.91
CA THR A 43 5.55 12.98 -19.80
C THR A 43 5.43 14.50 -19.69
N VAL A 44 4.47 15.08 -20.40
CA VAL A 44 4.08 16.49 -20.38
C VAL A 44 2.57 16.59 -20.24
N ASP A 45 2.07 17.80 -19.96
CA ASP A 45 0.62 18.04 -19.88
C ASP A 45 -0.08 17.60 -21.18
N SER A 46 -1.11 16.76 -21.06
CA SER A 46 -1.80 16.13 -22.19
C SER A 46 -3.24 15.76 -21.82
N ALA A 47 -4.09 15.67 -22.84
CA ALA A 47 -5.49 15.31 -22.66
C ALA A 47 -5.65 13.89 -22.07
N THR A 48 -6.63 13.73 -21.18
CA THR A 48 -7.06 12.43 -20.65
C THR A 48 -8.58 12.38 -20.59
N ASN A 49 -9.14 11.19 -20.75
CA ASN A 49 -10.60 11.04 -20.91
C ASN A 49 -11.38 11.23 -19.61
N LYS A 50 -10.81 10.88 -18.45
CA LYS A 50 -11.55 10.82 -17.17
C LYS A 50 -10.79 11.31 -15.93
N LEU A 51 -9.46 11.25 -15.93
CA LEU A 51 -8.64 11.58 -14.76
C LEU A 51 -7.77 12.80 -15.08
N TRP A 52 -8.36 13.99 -15.02
CA TRP A 52 -7.71 15.23 -15.47
C TRP A 52 -6.34 15.46 -14.84
N ARG A 53 -6.21 15.15 -13.54
CA ARG A 53 -4.94 15.26 -12.82
C ARG A 53 -3.85 14.34 -13.40
N ASN A 54 -4.20 13.15 -13.89
CA ASN A 54 -3.26 12.21 -14.50
C ASN A 54 -2.75 12.68 -15.88
N GLY A 55 -3.39 13.70 -16.46
CA GLY A 55 -2.93 14.33 -17.68
C GLY A 55 -1.76 15.28 -17.49
N ARG A 56 -1.45 15.66 -16.25
CA ARG A 56 -0.32 16.56 -15.95
C ARG A 56 1.01 15.82 -16.09
N GLY A 57 2.06 16.55 -16.47
CA GLY A 57 3.42 16.03 -16.60
C GLY A 57 3.89 15.37 -15.30
N ALA A 58 4.13 14.06 -15.35
CA ALA A 58 4.29 13.25 -14.15
C ALA A 58 5.70 13.30 -13.56
N GLY A 59 6.69 13.72 -14.35
CA GLY A 59 8.05 13.97 -13.86
C GLY A 59 8.18 15.29 -13.08
N GLN A 60 7.13 16.10 -13.05
CA GLN A 60 7.17 17.48 -12.53
C GLN A 60 6.09 17.74 -11.46
N ASN A 61 5.24 16.77 -11.15
CA ASN A 61 4.08 16.96 -10.28
C ASN A 61 3.94 15.85 -9.23
N ILE A 62 3.35 16.22 -8.09
CA ILE A 62 2.71 15.29 -7.18
C ILE A 62 1.23 15.22 -7.57
N ILE A 63 0.76 14.06 -8.03
CA ILE A 63 -0.57 13.92 -8.64
C ILE A 63 -1.49 13.09 -7.71
N PRO A 64 -2.42 13.72 -6.99
CA PRO A 64 -3.38 13.01 -6.15
C PRO A 64 -4.47 12.34 -6.99
N THR A 65 -4.74 11.07 -6.73
CA THR A 65 -5.77 10.27 -7.41
C THR A 65 -6.44 9.30 -6.45
N GLU A 66 -7.70 8.95 -6.73
CA GLU A 66 -8.43 7.95 -5.95
C GLU A 66 -7.87 6.55 -6.20
N THR A 67 -7.99 5.66 -5.20
CA THR A 67 -7.58 4.27 -5.34
C THR A 67 -8.68 3.31 -4.87
N PRO A 68 -9.01 2.29 -5.68
CA PRO A 68 -9.91 1.23 -5.23
C PRO A 68 -9.21 0.21 -4.32
N SER A 69 -7.89 0.31 -4.14
CA SER A 69 -7.07 -0.76 -3.55
C SER A 69 -7.42 -1.04 -2.07
N ALA A 70 -7.73 0.01 -1.30
CA ALA A 70 -8.17 -0.14 0.09
C ALA A 70 -9.54 -0.84 0.19
N LYS A 71 -10.46 -0.51 -0.73
CA LYS A 71 -11.76 -1.19 -0.81
C LYS A 71 -11.61 -2.66 -1.21
N ALA A 72 -10.64 -2.98 -2.07
CA ALA A 72 -10.34 -4.36 -2.47
C ALA A 72 -9.82 -5.21 -1.31
N VAL A 73 -9.17 -4.62 -0.29
CA VAL A 73 -8.81 -5.35 0.94
C VAL A 73 -10.04 -5.91 1.65
N GLY A 74 -11.15 -5.17 1.67
CA GLY A 74 -12.42 -5.66 2.21
C GLY A 74 -13.06 -6.82 1.43
N VAL A 75 -12.59 -7.09 0.19
CA VAL A 75 -13.02 -8.24 -0.60
C VAL A 75 -12.17 -9.46 -0.25
N VAL A 76 -10.85 -9.30 -0.11
CA VAL A 76 -9.93 -10.40 0.22
C VAL A 76 -9.92 -10.74 1.71
N ILE A 77 -10.21 -9.78 2.58
CA ILE A 77 -10.33 -9.93 4.03
C ILE A 77 -11.71 -9.39 4.43
N PRO A 78 -12.77 -10.23 4.40
CA PRO A 78 -14.15 -9.78 4.60
C PRO A 78 -14.41 -9.07 5.94
N SER A 79 -13.66 -9.39 7.00
CA SER A 79 -13.76 -8.71 8.31
C SER A 79 -13.35 -7.23 8.26
N LEU A 80 -12.60 -6.82 7.24
CA LEU A 80 -12.17 -5.43 6.98
C LEU A 80 -13.07 -4.68 6.00
N LYS A 81 -14.16 -5.29 5.53
CA LYS A 81 -15.10 -4.65 4.58
C LYS A 81 -15.66 -3.35 5.18
N GLY A 82 -15.44 -2.24 4.46
CA GLY A 82 -15.89 -0.91 4.87
C GLY A 82 -15.03 -0.23 5.93
N ARG A 83 -13.97 -0.88 6.43
CA ARG A 83 -13.09 -0.32 7.48
C ARG A 83 -11.91 0.47 6.92
N LEU A 84 -11.50 0.20 5.68
CA LEU A 84 -10.33 0.82 5.05
C LEU A 84 -10.74 1.62 3.81
N THR A 85 -10.19 2.83 3.69
CA THR A 85 -10.25 3.67 2.49
C THR A 85 -8.92 4.37 2.27
N GLY A 86 -8.72 5.05 1.14
CA GLY A 86 -7.45 5.72 0.90
C GLY A 86 -7.34 6.53 -0.37
N ILE A 87 -6.18 7.14 -0.53
CA ILE A 87 -5.77 7.98 -1.66
C ILE A 87 -4.37 7.59 -2.13
N VAL A 88 -4.04 7.95 -3.37
CA VAL A 88 -2.70 7.79 -3.94
C VAL A 88 -2.15 9.16 -4.32
N PHE A 89 -0.88 9.40 -4.02
CA PHE A 89 -0.08 10.49 -4.55
C PHE A 89 0.93 9.90 -5.53
N ARG A 90 0.80 10.21 -6.83
CA ARG A 90 1.84 9.84 -7.80
C ARG A 90 2.99 10.82 -7.66
N VAL A 91 4.22 10.33 -7.48
CA VAL A 91 5.41 11.17 -7.31
C VAL A 91 6.46 10.88 -8.38
N PRO A 92 7.38 11.82 -8.68
CA PRO A 92 8.37 11.71 -9.77
C PRO A 92 9.50 10.68 -9.55
N VAL A 93 9.14 9.43 -9.26
CA VAL A 93 10.07 8.29 -9.19
C VAL A 93 9.61 7.20 -10.17
N PRO A 94 10.55 6.52 -10.86
CA PRO A 94 10.20 5.56 -11.92
C PRO A 94 9.73 4.21 -11.39
N ASN A 95 10.12 3.85 -10.17
CA ASN A 95 9.76 2.58 -9.53
C ASN A 95 9.79 2.73 -8.00
N VAL A 96 9.22 1.73 -7.32
CA VAL A 96 9.03 1.63 -5.86
C VAL A 96 8.00 2.64 -5.35
N SER A 97 7.24 2.20 -4.35
CA SER A 97 6.13 2.94 -3.77
C SER A 97 6.04 2.59 -2.29
N VAL A 98 5.44 3.47 -1.50
CA VAL A 98 5.28 3.26 -0.06
C VAL A 98 3.82 3.44 0.34
N LEU A 99 3.37 2.58 1.26
CA LEU A 99 2.10 2.75 1.96
C LEU A 99 2.34 3.49 3.27
N ASP A 100 1.58 4.55 3.47
CA ASP A 100 1.36 5.18 4.77
C ASP A 100 -0.02 4.75 5.27
N LEU A 101 -0.05 3.95 6.34
CA LEU A 101 -1.24 3.32 6.87
C LEU A 101 -1.52 3.83 8.29
N THR A 102 -2.56 4.66 8.41
CA THR A 102 -3.05 5.14 9.71
C THR A 102 -4.26 4.32 10.15
N LEU A 103 -4.19 3.74 11.35
CA LEU A 103 -5.22 2.84 11.88
C LEU A 103 -5.68 3.27 13.27
N ARG A 104 -6.97 3.06 13.54
CA ARG A 104 -7.50 3.00 14.90
C ARG A 104 -7.75 1.55 15.26
N LEU A 105 -7.10 1.09 16.33
CA LEU A 105 -7.18 -0.29 16.81
C LEU A 105 -8.10 -0.39 18.02
N LYS A 106 -8.71 -1.56 18.22
CA LYS A 106 -9.57 -1.80 19.37
C LYS A 106 -8.78 -2.03 20.64
N LYS A 107 -7.64 -2.70 20.53
CA LYS A 107 -6.72 -2.94 21.66
C LYS A 107 -5.71 -1.80 21.73
N SER A 108 -5.43 -1.34 22.95
CA SER A 108 -4.27 -0.49 23.19
C SER A 108 -3.00 -1.31 22.97
N VAL A 109 -2.04 -0.75 22.22
CA VAL A 109 -0.85 -1.45 21.79
C VAL A 109 0.31 -0.45 21.67
N SER A 110 1.52 -0.87 22.04
CA SER A 110 2.73 -0.08 21.83
C SER A 110 3.29 -0.29 20.42
N TYR A 111 4.13 0.65 19.97
CA TYR A 111 4.81 0.51 18.68
C TYR A 111 5.70 -0.74 18.62
N ASP A 112 6.39 -1.08 19.73
CA ASP A 112 7.23 -2.28 19.79
C ASP A 112 6.42 -3.58 19.65
N GLN A 113 5.20 -3.62 20.19
CA GLN A 113 4.30 -4.77 20.00
C GLN A 113 3.85 -4.90 18.54
N ILE A 114 3.61 -3.79 17.83
CA ILE A 114 3.31 -3.82 16.39
C ILE A 114 4.53 -4.35 15.62
N LYS A 115 5.72 -3.81 15.86
CA LYS A 115 6.96 -4.28 15.21
C LYS A 115 7.17 -5.78 15.41
N MET A 116 6.99 -6.26 16.65
CA MET A 116 7.17 -7.66 17.00
C MET A 116 6.27 -8.58 16.19
N VAL A 117 4.95 -8.33 16.14
CA VAL A 117 4.03 -9.21 15.39
C VAL A 117 4.24 -9.13 13.88
N VAL A 118 4.69 -7.99 13.34
CA VAL A 118 5.01 -7.83 11.92
C VAL A 118 6.27 -8.63 11.57
N LYS A 119 7.31 -8.55 12.42
CA LYS A 119 8.53 -9.33 12.26
C LYS A 119 8.29 -10.83 12.41
N GLU A 120 7.51 -11.26 13.40
CA GLU A 120 7.13 -12.67 13.55
C GLU A 120 6.36 -13.18 12.33
N ALA A 121 5.48 -12.35 11.75
CA ALA A 121 4.74 -12.70 10.55
C ALA A 121 5.65 -12.82 9.32
N SER A 122 6.61 -11.91 9.14
CA SER A 122 7.56 -11.92 8.02
C SER A 122 8.55 -13.09 8.09
N GLU A 123 8.94 -13.52 9.29
CA GLU A 123 9.83 -14.67 9.50
C GLU A 123 9.09 -16.01 9.52
N GLY A 124 7.77 -15.99 9.73
CA GLY A 124 6.91 -17.17 9.84
C GLY A 124 5.91 -17.32 8.68
N PRO A 125 4.59 -17.17 8.93
CA PRO A 125 3.53 -17.53 7.99
C PRO A 125 3.50 -16.70 6.69
N LEU A 126 4.11 -15.52 6.67
CA LEU A 126 4.17 -14.64 5.49
C LEU A 126 5.59 -14.52 4.91
N LYS A 127 6.48 -15.46 5.23
CA LYS A 127 7.83 -15.49 4.68
C LYS A 127 7.81 -15.50 3.14
N GLY A 128 8.56 -14.58 2.54
CA GLY A 128 8.61 -14.37 1.09
C GLY A 128 7.45 -13.52 0.53
N ILE A 129 6.50 -13.10 1.36
CA ILE A 129 5.39 -12.19 1.00
C ILE A 129 5.51 -10.86 1.75
N LEU A 130 5.76 -10.92 3.05
CA LEU A 130 5.99 -9.77 3.93
C LEU A 130 7.47 -9.77 4.33
N GLY A 131 8.18 -8.69 4.04
CA GLY A 131 9.49 -8.36 4.58
C GLY A 131 9.38 -7.52 5.86
N TYR A 132 10.53 -7.30 6.51
CA TYR A 132 10.64 -6.42 7.67
C TYR A 132 12.06 -5.85 7.72
N THR A 133 12.21 -4.56 7.98
CA THR A 133 13.52 -3.91 8.13
C THR A 133 13.51 -2.84 9.21
N GLU A 134 14.62 -2.70 9.93
CA GLU A 134 14.92 -1.58 10.84
C GLU A 134 16.05 -0.68 10.29
N SER A 135 16.50 -0.94 9.06
CA SER A 135 17.55 -0.14 8.41
C SER A 135 17.00 1.17 7.86
N GLU A 136 17.83 2.20 7.78
CA GLU A 136 17.48 3.48 7.16
C GLU A 136 17.46 3.38 5.62
N VAL A 137 16.42 2.75 5.08
CA VAL A 137 16.25 2.50 3.64
C VAL A 137 15.55 3.67 2.93
N VAL A 138 15.87 3.84 1.66
CA VAL A 138 15.15 4.70 0.71
C VAL A 138 14.56 3.88 -0.44
N SER A 139 13.76 4.50 -1.31
CA SER A 139 13.02 3.78 -2.35
C SER A 139 13.90 2.97 -3.30
N SER A 140 15.12 3.41 -3.60
CA SER A 140 16.04 2.67 -4.48
C SER A 140 16.50 1.34 -3.90
N ASP A 141 16.53 1.22 -2.57
CA ASP A 141 17.02 0.00 -1.89
C ASP A 141 16.03 -1.17 -2.00
N ILE A 142 14.77 -0.87 -2.34
CA ILE A 142 13.69 -1.85 -2.54
C ILE A 142 13.60 -2.29 -4.02
N ILE A 143 14.40 -1.71 -4.92
CA ILE A 143 14.42 -2.13 -6.33
C ILE A 143 14.97 -3.56 -6.41
N GLY A 144 14.17 -4.46 -6.98
CA GLY A 144 14.52 -5.87 -7.12
C GLY A 144 14.09 -6.75 -5.94
N ASP A 145 13.54 -6.16 -4.88
CA ASP A 145 12.88 -6.92 -3.82
C ASP A 145 11.63 -7.63 -4.38
N THR A 146 11.45 -8.90 -3.99
CA THR A 146 10.39 -9.77 -4.50
C THR A 146 9.18 -9.90 -3.56
N HIS A 147 9.23 -9.31 -2.37
CA HIS A 147 8.13 -9.31 -1.43
C HIS A 147 6.98 -8.43 -1.94
N SER A 148 5.77 -8.72 -1.47
CA SER A 148 4.59 -7.90 -1.73
C SER A 148 4.58 -6.62 -0.89
N CYS A 149 5.15 -6.68 0.32
CA CYS A 149 5.29 -5.58 1.26
C CYS A 149 6.59 -5.77 2.02
N VAL A 150 7.36 -4.70 2.26
CA VAL A 150 8.53 -4.67 3.14
C VAL A 150 8.30 -3.65 4.23
#